data_AF-A0A179BZW1-F1
#
_entry.id   AF-A0A179BZW1-F1
#
_cell.length_a   1.000
_cell.length_b   1.000
_cell.length_c   1.000
_cell.angle_alpha   90.00
_cell.angle_beta   90.00
_cell.angle_gamma   90.00
#
_symmetry.space_group_name_H-M   'P 1'
#
loop_
_entity.id
_entity.type
_entity.pdbx_description
1 polymer ?
#
loop_
_entity_poly.entity_id
_entity_poly.type
_entity_poly.pdbx_seq_one_letter_code
_entity_poly.pdbx_strand_id
1 'polypeptide(L)'
;MPRNPSTGVYSKPAGTTPSVGQVIDPVPWNALTTDLGNEITNSLPRDGSAPMVAPLKAAGGTVSAPGVGFASTPQTGLYLKGGGLLGFTQNGVDVAFDRASVYAAKSGDYTALASDDNAVHRFTAAATLTLSAAATLGANWHYCVIADGGDVTIDPNGAETIDGAATLVVPNGYSTFIVCSGTAFFTDKVIAKIQAKSEINNVVGCETVYVSSTSIQIKTGNVFFNAKNVVYASALTKSLSGTFTAGNNGGFLDTGVMQASKTYFVHSVRNLTTGAGDWVASLQSSSALVSTTNLAGWEVAGRVNVMLTTSGNVIRQYVQEGNEYRIVGTLVTEVSGAGWAPADFQFICLPVGISTEANLNLVNGQAGNSSGALVVYTDTVSQFSTQLSVNVVSAHESRIAGKVRTRSTGILKSQATETVGSGTFSIQVLGFNDYTVPRMNGA
;
A
#
# COMPACT_ATOMS: atom_id res chain seq x y z
N MET A 1 37.88 -61.55 31.89
CA MET A 1 38.27 -61.07 33.25
C MET A 1 37.11 -61.05 34.25
N PRO A 2 37.27 -61.47 35.52
CA PRO A 2 36.33 -61.05 36.57
C PRO A 2 36.64 -59.58 36.87
N ARG A 3 36.19 -58.68 35.99
CA ARG A 3 35.92 -57.32 36.42
C ARG A 3 34.86 -57.46 37.50
N ASN A 4 35.11 -56.85 38.65
CA ASN A 4 34.05 -56.78 39.65
C ASN A 4 32.83 -56.13 38.96
N PRO A 5 31.69 -56.85 38.84
CA PRO A 5 30.56 -56.37 38.05
C PRO A 5 29.99 -55.04 38.56
N SER A 6 30.28 -54.66 39.81
CA SER A 6 29.83 -53.42 40.42
C SER A 6 30.85 -52.29 40.44
N THR A 7 32.15 -52.54 40.19
CA THR A 7 33.18 -51.48 40.21
C THR A 7 33.99 -51.36 38.92
N GLY A 8 33.92 -52.34 38.01
CA GLY A 8 34.70 -52.36 36.77
C GLY A 8 36.21 -52.51 36.96
N VAL A 9 36.69 -52.55 38.21
CA VAL A 9 38.10 -52.70 38.58
C VAL A 9 38.57 -54.11 38.24
N TYR A 10 39.67 -54.17 37.50
CA TYR A 10 40.34 -55.42 37.15
C TYR A 10 41.12 -55.97 38.34
N SER A 11 41.01 -57.28 38.59
CA SER A 11 41.82 -58.03 39.55
C SER A 11 42.57 -59.13 38.82
N LYS A 12 43.88 -59.22 39.03
CA LYS A 12 44.73 -60.22 38.38
C LYS A 12 44.34 -61.64 38.84
N PRO A 13 44.17 -62.62 37.94
CA PRO A 13 43.87 -64.00 38.32
C PRO A 13 44.97 -64.61 39.21
N ALA A 14 44.59 -65.34 40.27
CA ALA A 14 45.53 -65.99 41.18
C ALA A 14 46.43 -67.00 40.43
N GLY A 15 47.71 -67.08 40.81
CA GLY A 15 48.67 -68.00 40.17
C GLY A 15 49.28 -67.54 38.83
N THR A 16 48.91 -66.36 38.33
CA THR A 16 49.44 -65.80 37.05
C THR A 16 50.61 -64.83 37.23
N THR A 17 51.20 -64.73 38.44
CA THR A 17 52.36 -63.87 38.73
C THR A 17 53.64 -64.68 38.64
N PRO A 18 54.49 -64.44 37.61
CA PRO A 18 55.81 -65.07 37.56
C PRO A 18 56.63 -64.64 38.78
N SER A 19 57.35 -65.58 39.37
CA SER A 19 58.34 -65.34 40.42
C SER A 19 59.72 -65.73 39.91
N VAL A 20 60.74 -65.01 40.38
CA VAL A 20 62.13 -65.21 39.93
C VAL A 20 62.57 -66.64 40.26
N GLY A 21 63.09 -67.34 39.26
CA GLY A 21 63.62 -68.70 39.42
C GLY A 21 62.59 -69.84 39.40
N GLN A 22 61.31 -69.56 39.13
CA GLN A 22 60.27 -70.59 38.97
C GLN A 22 59.90 -70.77 37.49
N VAL A 23 59.60 -72.02 37.09
CA VAL A 23 59.06 -72.32 35.76
C VAL A 23 57.61 -71.81 35.70
N ILE A 24 57.28 -71.05 34.65
CA ILE A 24 55.92 -70.54 34.43
C ILE A 24 55.04 -71.69 33.96
N ASP A 25 53.91 -71.90 34.63
CA ASP A 25 52.89 -72.82 34.15
C ASP A 25 52.24 -72.24 32.88
N PRO A 26 52.35 -72.92 31.72
CA PRO A 26 51.83 -72.42 30.46
C PRO A 26 50.31 -72.28 30.45
N VAL A 27 49.56 -73.03 31.27
CA VAL A 27 48.09 -73.02 31.27
C VAL A 27 47.52 -71.68 31.77
N PRO A 28 47.80 -71.23 33.01
CA PRO A 28 47.29 -69.96 33.52
C PRO A 28 47.89 -68.75 32.78
N TRP A 29 49.11 -68.89 32.24
CA TRP A 29 49.76 -67.83 31.47
C TRP A 29 49.09 -67.60 30.10
N ASN A 30 48.86 -68.65 29.31
CA ASN A 30 48.19 -68.52 28.02
C ASN A 30 46.73 -68.05 28.15
N ALA A 31 46.05 -68.44 29.23
CA ALA A 31 44.72 -67.94 29.55
C ALA A 31 44.73 -66.42 29.81
N LEU A 32 45.71 -65.92 30.58
CA LEU A 32 45.89 -64.48 30.82
C LEU A 32 46.17 -63.72 29.52
N THR A 33 47.08 -64.22 28.68
CA THR A 33 47.45 -63.54 27.42
C THR A 33 46.29 -63.49 26.42
N THR A 34 45.50 -64.56 26.34
CA THR A 34 44.29 -64.61 25.48
C THR A 34 43.24 -63.61 25.96
N ASP A 35 43.00 -63.53 27.27
CA ASP A 35 42.04 -62.59 27.88
C ASP A 35 42.47 -61.13 27.64
N LEU A 36 43.76 -60.81 27.78
CA LEU A 36 44.31 -59.47 27.47
C LEU A 36 44.12 -59.10 25.99
N GLY A 37 44.36 -60.04 25.07
CA GLY A 37 44.14 -59.82 23.64
C GLY A 37 42.67 -59.49 23.33
N ASN A 38 41.74 -60.23 23.93
CA ASN A 38 40.30 -59.97 23.80
C ASN A 38 39.92 -58.61 24.38
N GLU A 39 40.45 -58.23 25.54
CA GLU A 39 40.13 -56.97 26.18
C GLU A 39 40.63 -55.77 25.38
N ILE A 40 41.86 -55.84 24.83
CA ILE A 40 42.40 -54.80 23.94
C ILE A 40 41.56 -54.72 22.66
N THR A 41 41.19 -55.86 22.08
CA THR A 41 40.36 -55.93 20.87
C THR A 41 38.96 -55.36 21.10
N ASN A 42 38.40 -55.56 22.30
CA ASN A 42 37.08 -55.06 22.69
C ASN A 42 37.10 -53.62 23.23
N SER A 43 38.28 -53.02 23.38
CA SER A 43 38.42 -51.64 23.82
C SER A 43 38.22 -50.65 22.66
N LEU A 44 37.60 -49.50 22.94
CA LEU A 44 37.49 -48.44 21.94
C LEU A 44 38.81 -47.66 21.89
N PRO A 45 39.50 -47.61 20.72
CA PRO A 45 40.77 -46.91 20.62
C PRO A 45 40.56 -45.40 20.63
N ARG A 46 41.41 -44.68 21.37
CA ARG A 46 41.26 -43.23 21.62
C ARG A 46 41.49 -42.37 20.38
N ASP A 47 42.18 -42.91 19.39
CA ASP A 47 42.40 -42.27 18.08
C ASP A 47 41.23 -42.48 17.12
N GLY A 48 40.21 -43.26 17.51
CA GLY A 48 39.05 -43.57 16.68
C GLY A 48 39.35 -44.56 15.55
N SER A 49 40.47 -45.28 15.61
CA SER A 49 40.88 -46.24 14.56
C SER A 49 39.93 -47.44 14.38
N ALA A 50 39.06 -47.74 15.35
CA ALA A 50 38.02 -48.75 15.26
C ALA A 50 36.65 -48.21 15.73
N PRO A 51 35.56 -48.49 15.00
CA PRO A 51 34.22 -48.02 15.35
C PRO A 51 33.56 -48.90 16.44
N MET A 52 32.56 -48.36 17.13
CA MET A 52 31.66 -49.17 17.96
C MET A 52 30.81 -50.09 17.07
N VAL A 53 30.69 -51.36 17.44
CA VAL A 53 29.83 -52.34 16.74
C VAL A 53 28.36 -52.29 17.18
N ALA A 54 28.04 -51.47 18.18
CA ALA A 54 26.69 -51.21 18.69
C ALA A 54 26.47 -49.69 18.88
N PRO A 55 25.21 -49.19 18.86
CA PRO A 55 24.93 -47.78 19.08
C PRO A 55 25.41 -47.28 20.46
N LEU A 56 25.91 -46.03 20.49
CA LEU A 56 26.21 -45.34 21.74
C LEU A 56 24.92 -45.01 22.50
N LYS A 57 24.80 -45.51 23.74
CA LYS A 57 23.70 -45.17 24.64
C LYS A 57 24.17 -44.15 25.67
N ALA A 58 23.70 -42.91 25.57
CA ALA A 58 23.98 -41.85 26.54
C ALA A 58 22.94 -41.85 27.67
N ALA A 59 23.30 -41.28 28.83
CA ALA A 59 22.32 -40.94 29.86
C ALA A 59 21.33 -39.89 29.32
N GLY A 60 20.10 -39.86 29.84
CA GLY A 60 19.10 -38.88 29.39
C GLY A 60 19.56 -37.43 29.64
N GLY A 61 20.20 -37.16 30.78
CA GLY A 61 20.66 -35.83 31.15
C GLY A 61 19.53 -34.81 31.31
N THR A 62 19.91 -33.57 31.58
CA THR A 62 19.02 -32.39 31.65
C THR A 62 19.65 -31.23 30.89
N VAL A 63 18.91 -30.14 30.72
CA VAL A 63 19.45 -28.91 30.11
C VAL A 63 20.69 -28.38 30.85
N SER A 64 20.75 -28.54 32.17
CA SER A 64 21.89 -28.11 33.01
C SER A 64 22.98 -29.17 33.18
N ALA A 65 22.73 -30.40 32.76
CA ALA A 65 23.64 -31.54 32.88
C ALA A 65 23.39 -32.53 31.72
N PRO A 66 23.85 -32.22 30.50
CA PRO A 66 23.63 -33.05 29.32
C PRO A 66 24.22 -34.46 29.47
N GLY A 67 23.57 -35.43 28.83
CA GLY A 67 24.03 -36.82 28.82
C GLY A 67 25.31 -37.04 28.03
N VAL A 68 25.55 -36.19 27.03
CA VAL A 68 26.83 -36.07 26.31
C VAL A 68 27.29 -34.62 26.45
N GLY A 69 28.35 -34.37 27.22
CA GLY A 69 28.84 -33.01 27.50
C GLY A 69 30.35 -32.87 27.36
N PHE A 70 30.83 -31.62 27.32
CA PHE A 70 32.26 -31.32 27.23
C PHE A 70 32.86 -31.11 28.62
N ALA A 71 34.02 -31.70 28.90
CA ALA A 71 34.65 -31.63 30.23
C ALA A 71 34.97 -30.20 30.68
N SER A 72 35.41 -29.33 29.76
CA SER A 72 35.68 -27.90 30.03
C SER A 72 34.42 -27.06 30.19
N THR A 73 33.27 -27.56 29.72
CA THR A 73 32.00 -26.84 29.73
C THR A 73 30.87 -27.84 29.96
N PRO A 74 30.71 -28.34 31.21
CA PRO A 74 29.84 -29.48 31.50
C PRO A 74 28.36 -29.24 31.18
N GLN A 75 27.95 -27.99 31.01
CA GLN A 75 26.58 -27.58 30.72
C GLN A 75 26.30 -27.40 29.21
N THR A 76 27.25 -27.75 28.33
CA THR A 76 27.08 -27.71 26.87
C THR A 76 27.12 -29.12 26.29
N GLY A 77 26.13 -29.49 25.48
CA GLY A 77 26.01 -30.87 25.00
C GLY A 77 24.63 -31.31 24.49
N LEU A 78 24.42 -32.63 24.47
CA LEU A 78 23.17 -33.29 24.08
C LEU A 78 22.44 -33.87 25.28
N TYR A 79 21.12 -33.71 25.33
CA TYR A 79 20.26 -34.28 26.37
C TYR A 79 18.91 -34.74 25.79
N LEU A 80 18.17 -35.55 26.53
CA LEU A 80 16.83 -36.00 26.18
C LEU A 80 15.83 -35.01 26.78
N LYS A 81 15.19 -34.21 25.92
CA LYS A 81 14.24 -33.16 26.34
C LYS A 81 12.91 -33.74 26.86
N GLY A 82 12.68 -35.03 26.64
CA GLY A 82 11.43 -35.74 26.91
C GLY A 82 10.68 -36.05 25.61
N GLY A 83 9.74 -36.99 25.65
CA GLY A 83 8.88 -37.32 24.49
C GLY A 83 9.61 -37.86 23.25
N GLY A 84 10.86 -38.35 23.40
CA GLY A 84 11.69 -38.81 22.29
C GLY A 84 12.42 -37.70 21.53
N LEU A 85 12.36 -36.44 22.00
CA LEU A 85 13.03 -35.31 21.37
C LEU A 85 14.48 -35.15 21.86
N LEU A 86 15.39 -34.95 20.91
CA LEU A 86 16.77 -34.58 21.20
C LEU A 86 16.85 -33.09 21.54
N GLY A 87 17.45 -32.76 22.67
CA GLY A 87 17.75 -31.41 23.11
C GLY A 87 19.24 -31.10 22.98
N PHE A 88 19.53 -29.85 22.64
CA PHE A 88 20.88 -29.29 22.64
C PHE A 88 20.92 -28.24 23.74
N THR A 89 22.01 -28.21 24.51
CA THR A 89 22.21 -27.20 25.53
C THR A 89 23.53 -26.49 25.32
N GLN A 90 23.54 -25.19 25.55
CA GLN A 90 24.73 -24.37 25.55
C GLN A 90 24.76 -23.55 26.84
N ASN A 91 25.76 -23.79 27.67
CA ASN A 91 25.90 -23.16 29.00
C ASN A 91 24.63 -23.28 29.86
N GLY A 92 23.94 -24.43 29.79
CA GLY A 92 22.75 -24.68 30.61
C GLY A 92 21.45 -24.09 30.05
N VAL A 93 21.48 -23.58 28.81
CA VAL A 93 20.31 -23.02 28.11
C VAL A 93 19.95 -23.93 26.95
N ASP A 94 18.66 -24.26 26.82
CA ASP A 94 18.12 -25.05 25.71
C ASP A 94 18.27 -24.27 24.40
N VAL A 95 18.75 -24.97 23.37
CA VAL A 95 18.86 -24.45 22.02
C VAL A 95 17.73 -25.07 21.19
N ALA A 96 16.80 -24.23 20.77
CA ALA A 96 15.74 -24.60 19.84
C ALA A 96 16.16 -24.30 18.40
N PHE A 97 15.68 -25.12 17.47
CA PHE A 97 15.80 -24.89 16.04
C PHE A 97 14.40 -24.71 15.46
N ASP A 98 14.26 -23.81 14.49
CA ASP A 98 13.04 -23.71 13.72
C ASP A 98 12.77 -25.01 12.96
N ARG A 99 11.49 -25.27 12.68
CA ARG A 99 11.11 -26.36 11.78
C ARG A 99 11.69 -26.10 10.39
N ALA A 100 11.87 -27.17 9.60
CA ALA A 100 12.26 -27.02 8.21
C ALA A 100 11.24 -26.14 7.47
N SER A 101 11.72 -25.16 6.71
CA SER A 101 10.83 -24.35 5.87
C SER A 101 10.31 -25.20 4.72
N VAL A 102 8.98 -25.24 4.56
CA VAL A 102 8.29 -26.01 3.52
C VAL A 102 7.57 -25.05 2.59
N TYR A 103 7.81 -25.19 1.28
CA TYR A 103 7.08 -24.45 0.25
C TYR A 103 5.86 -25.25 -0.23
N ALA A 104 4.70 -24.59 -0.36
CA ALA A 104 3.56 -25.17 -1.06
C ALA A 104 2.73 -24.11 -1.82
N ALA A 105 2.18 -24.49 -2.97
CA ALA A 105 1.20 -23.69 -3.68
C ALA A 105 -0.22 -24.02 -3.20
N LYS A 106 -1.08 -23.01 -3.05
CA LYS A 106 -2.49 -23.12 -2.68
C LYS A 106 -3.33 -22.46 -3.77
N SER A 107 -4.34 -23.15 -4.29
CA SER A 107 -5.20 -22.65 -5.37
C SER A 107 -6.57 -22.16 -4.86
N GLY A 108 -6.72 -21.98 -3.55
CA GLY A 108 -7.96 -21.59 -2.89
C GLY A 108 -7.75 -21.51 -1.37
N ASP A 109 -8.85 -21.50 -0.63
CA ASP A 109 -8.86 -21.33 0.82
C ASP A 109 -8.03 -22.39 1.55
N TYR A 110 -7.41 -21.99 2.66
CA TYR A 110 -6.55 -22.87 3.45
C TYR A 110 -6.62 -22.53 4.94
N THR A 111 -6.56 -23.55 5.79
CA THR A 111 -6.42 -23.37 7.25
C THR A 111 -4.99 -23.68 7.65
N ALA A 112 -4.26 -22.68 8.14
CA ALA A 112 -2.91 -22.87 8.65
C ALA A 112 -2.93 -23.67 9.96
N LEU A 113 -2.09 -24.70 10.03
CA LEU A 113 -1.97 -25.64 11.15
C LEU A 113 -0.61 -25.47 11.85
N ALA A 114 -0.46 -26.08 13.03
CA ALA A 114 0.83 -26.11 13.74
C ALA A 114 1.96 -26.77 12.93
N SER A 115 1.62 -27.62 11.95
CA SER A 115 2.59 -28.22 11.02
C SER A 115 3.16 -27.23 10.00
N ASP A 116 2.48 -26.10 9.79
CA ASP A 116 2.89 -25.05 8.84
C ASP A 116 3.84 -24.02 9.46
N ASP A 117 4.34 -24.28 10.66
CA ASP A 117 5.37 -23.45 11.29
C ASP A 117 6.63 -23.40 10.40
N ASN A 118 7.11 -22.19 10.15
CA ASN A 118 8.15 -21.84 9.18
C ASN A 118 7.81 -22.13 7.70
N ALA A 119 6.56 -22.43 7.36
CA ALA A 119 6.17 -22.69 5.97
C ALA A 119 6.09 -21.39 5.14
N VAL A 120 6.27 -21.55 3.82
CA VAL A 120 6.05 -20.52 2.81
C VAL A 120 4.95 -21.01 1.88
N HIS A 121 3.76 -20.46 2.00
CA HIS A 121 2.66 -20.80 1.11
C HIS A 121 2.39 -19.70 0.09
N ARG A 122 2.34 -20.10 -1.18
CA ARG A 122 2.01 -19.23 -2.31
C ARG A 122 0.59 -19.49 -2.79
N PHE A 123 -0.27 -18.50 -2.71
CA PHE A 123 -1.64 -18.56 -3.20
C PHE A 123 -1.69 -18.12 -4.67
N THR A 124 -2.18 -18.99 -5.54
CA THR A 124 -2.24 -18.75 -7.00
C THR A 124 -3.62 -18.30 -7.48
N ALA A 125 -4.50 -17.91 -6.54
CA ALA A 125 -5.84 -17.41 -6.77
C ALA A 125 -6.26 -16.57 -5.54
N ALA A 126 -7.36 -15.83 -5.65
CA ALA A 126 -7.97 -15.20 -4.48
C ALA A 126 -8.41 -16.28 -3.47
N ALA A 127 -8.13 -16.07 -2.18
CA ALA A 127 -8.35 -17.07 -1.14
C ALA A 127 -8.53 -16.45 0.24
N THR A 128 -9.21 -17.18 1.12
CA THR A 128 -9.22 -16.94 2.55
C THR A 128 -8.25 -17.91 3.23
N LEU A 129 -7.28 -17.35 3.94
CA LEU A 129 -6.35 -18.08 4.80
C LEU A 129 -6.81 -17.95 6.25
N THR A 130 -7.41 -19.00 6.77
CA THR A 130 -7.78 -19.07 8.18
C THR A 130 -6.56 -19.45 9.02
N LEU A 131 -6.27 -18.73 10.09
CA LEU A 131 -5.26 -19.14 11.06
C LEU A 131 -5.92 -19.97 12.16
N SER A 132 -5.43 -21.18 12.43
CA SER A 132 -5.84 -21.92 13.63
C SER A 132 -5.60 -21.08 14.89
N ALA A 133 -6.34 -21.35 15.96
CA ALA A 133 -6.28 -20.56 17.19
C ALA A 133 -4.83 -20.31 17.66
N ALA A 134 -4.52 -19.08 18.05
CA ALA A 134 -3.19 -18.67 18.48
C ALA A 134 -2.65 -19.54 19.63
N ALA A 135 -3.54 -19.94 20.55
CA ALA A 135 -3.20 -20.86 21.64
C ALA A 135 -2.82 -22.26 21.17
N THR A 136 -3.34 -22.72 20.03
CA THR A 136 -3.01 -24.02 19.41
C THR A 136 -1.72 -23.94 18.60
N LEU A 137 -1.51 -22.86 17.85
CA LEU A 137 -0.28 -22.64 17.09
C LEU A 137 0.92 -22.39 18.00
N GLY A 138 0.69 -21.72 19.14
CA GLY A 138 1.72 -21.46 20.15
C GLY A 138 2.57 -20.23 19.84
N ALA A 139 3.28 -19.75 20.86
CA ALA A 139 4.19 -18.61 20.71
C ALA A 139 5.35 -18.96 19.78
N ASN A 140 5.77 -17.98 18.97
CA ASN A 140 6.82 -18.08 17.95
C ASN A 140 6.46 -18.89 16.69
N TRP A 141 5.24 -19.44 16.61
CA TRP A 141 4.75 -19.96 15.34
C TRP A 141 4.80 -18.86 14.29
N HIS A 142 5.43 -19.13 13.15
CA HIS A 142 5.61 -18.13 12.12
C HIS A 142 5.41 -18.70 10.73
N TYR A 143 4.99 -17.85 9.80
CA TYR A 143 4.47 -18.30 8.52
C TYR A 143 4.55 -17.19 7.48
N CYS A 144 5.00 -17.56 6.27
CA CYS A 144 5.07 -16.64 5.14
C CYS A 144 3.94 -16.92 4.14
N VAL A 145 3.25 -15.85 3.75
CA VAL A 145 2.16 -15.88 2.78
C VAL A 145 2.55 -15.04 1.59
N ILE A 146 2.43 -15.61 0.38
CA ILE A 146 2.64 -14.91 -0.89
C ILE A 146 1.33 -14.94 -1.69
N ALA A 147 0.82 -13.77 -2.07
CA ALA A 147 -0.36 -13.61 -2.92
C ALA A 147 0.10 -13.45 -4.40
N ASP A 148 -0.08 -14.47 -5.23
CA ASP A 148 0.45 -14.57 -6.60
C ASP A 148 -0.61 -15.13 -7.58
N GLY A 149 -1.80 -14.52 -7.58
CA GLY A 149 -2.93 -14.90 -8.42
C GLY A 149 -4.28 -14.33 -7.98
N GLY A 150 -4.32 -13.63 -6.86
CA GLY A 150 -5.47 -12.89 -6.32
C GLY A 150 -5.19 -12.42 -4.90
N ASP A 151 -6.09 -11.60 -4.35
CA ASP A 151 -5.96 -11.11 -2.99
C ASP A 151 -6.16 -12.27 -1.98
N VAL A 152 -5.31 -12.32 -0.95
CA VAL A 152 -5.42 -13.31 0.13
C VAL A 152 -5.91 -12.63 1.40
N THR A 153 -7.07 -13.04 1.89
CA THR A 153 -7.61 -12.56 3.17
C THR A 153 -7.13 -13.46 4.29
N ILE A 154 -6.30 -12.94 5.20
CA ILE A 154 -5.90 -13.64 6.43
C ILE A 154 -6.97 -13.39 7.49
N ASP A 155 -7.52 -14.48 8.02
CA ASP A 155 -8.64 -14.51 8.95
C ASP A 155 -8.31 -15.36 10.19
N PRO A 156 -7.80 -14.75 11.28
CA PRO A 156 -7.63 -15.42 12.56
C PRO A 156 -8.93 -16.05 13.09
N ASN A 157 -8.81 -17.20 13.76
CA ASN A 157 -9.99 -17.94 14.24
C ASN A 157 -10.77 -17.17 15.33
N GLY A 158 -12.07 -17.01 15.11
CA GLY A 158 -12.99 -16.48 16.11
C GLY A 158 -12.83 -14.97 16.36
N ALA A 159 -12.46 -14.60 17.59
CA ALA A 159 -12.30 -13.20 18.01
C ALA A 159 -10.83 -12.78 18.14
N GLU A 160 -9.90 -13.62 17.67
CA GLU A 160 -8.47 -13.29 17.64
C GLU A 160 -8.20 -12.18 16.62
N THR A 161 -7.05 -11.51 16.76
CA THR A 161 -6.70 -10.39 15.88
C THR A 161 -5.36 -10.63 15.21
N ILE A 162 -5.22 -10.07 14.00
CA ILE A 162 -3.95 -9.89 13.31
C ILE A 162 -3.65 -8.40 13.24
N ASP A 163 -2.53 -7.98 13.83
CA ASP A 163 -2.14 -6.58 13.96
C ASP A 163 -3.16 -5.67 14.67
N GLY A 164 -4.08 -6.25 15.44
CA GLY A 164 -5.19 -5.55 16.12
C GLY A 164 -6.45 -5.42 15.27
N ALA A 165 -6.49 -5.97 14.06
CA ALA A 165 -7.66 -6.06 13.19
C ALA A 165 -8.22 -7.50 13.16
N ALA A 166 -9.50 -7.64 12.80
CA ALA A 166 -10.13 -8.95 12.65
C ALA A 166 -9.61 -9.73 11.43
N THR A 167 -9.19 -9.02 10.38
CA THR A 167 -8.60 -9.62 9.17
C THR A 167 -7.50 -8.74 8.61
N LEU A 168 -6.61 -9.32 7.80
CA LEU A 168 -5.61 -8.61 7.01
C LEU A 168 -5.67 -9.11 5.57
N VAL A 169 -5.85 -8.20 4.60
CA VAL A 169 -5.76 -8.56 3.19
C VAL A 169 -4.32 -8.40 2.72
N VAL A 170 -3.74 -9.42 2.11
CA VAL A 170 -2.48 -9.34 1.36
C VAL A 170 -2.86 -9.16 -0.12
N PRO A 171 -2.68 -7.98 -0.71
CA PRO A 171 -3.05 -7.75 -2.10
C PRO A 171 -2.23 -8.62 -3.04
N ASN A 172 -2.80 -8.96 -4.20
CA ASN A 172 -2.10 -9.69 -5.24
C ASN A 172 -0.76 -9.00 -5.61
N GLY A 173 0.31 -9.79 -5.71
CA GLY A 173 1.68 -9.31 -5.96
C GLY A 173 2.49 -8.96 -4.71
N TYR A 174 1.92 -9.13 -3.50
CA TYR A 174 2.60 -8.88 -2.23
C TYR A 174 2.76 -10.16 -1.39
N SER A 175 3.57 -10.04 -0.33
CA SER A 175 3.75 -11.08 0.67
C SER A 175 3.74 -10.49 2.06
N THR A 176 3.46 -11.32 3.07
CA THR A 176 3.60 -10.94 4.48
C THR A 176 4.19 -12.07 5.29
N PHE A 177 4.96 -11.73 6.31
CA PHE A 177 5.41 -12.65 7.35
C PHE A 177 4.52 -12.48 8.58
N ILE A 178 4.09 -13.58 9.17
CA ILE A 178 3.17 -13.63 10.31
C ILE A 178 3.91 -14.30 11.47
N VAL A 179 3.76 -13.76 12.69
CA VAL A 179 4.23 -14.34 13.94
C VAL A 179 3.07 -14.42 14.94
N CYS A 180 2.97 -15.54 15.63
CA CYS A 180 2.02 -15.78 16.71
C CYS A 180 2.67 -15.48 18.07
N SER A 181 1.97 -14.73 18.93
CA SER A 181 2.35 -14.53 20.34
C SER A 181 1.85 -15.62 21.27
N GLY A 182 1.08 -16.59 20.77
CA GLY A 182 0.28 -17.53 21.55
C GLY A 182 -1.12 -17.00 21.94
N THR A 183 -1.43 -15.74 21.63
CA THR A 183 -2.74 -15.11 21.90
C THR A 183 -3.26 -14.23 20.75
N ALA A 184 -2.36 -13.72 19.90
CA ALA A 184 -2.69 -12.90 18.75
C ALA A 184 -1.62 -13.07 17.67
N PHE A 185 -1.89 -12.51 16.49
CA PHE A 185 -1.00 -12.55 15.33
C PHE A 185 -0.47 -11.16 14.99
N PHE A 186 0.76 -11.11 14.52
CA PHE A 186 1.46 -9.88 14.15
C PHE A 186 2.16 -10.06 12.82
N THR A 187 2.30 -8.97 12.06
CA THR A 187 3.14 -8.95 10.85
C THR A 187 4.27 -7.93 11.00
N ASP A 188 5.09 -7.78 9.95
CA ASP A 188 6.03 -6.66 9.82
C ASP A 188 5.35 -5.28 9.63
N LYS A 189 4.00 -5.28 9.57
CA LYS A 189 3.11 -4.12 9.42
C LYS A 189 3.29 -3.38 8.10
N VAL A 190 4.08 -3.87 7.14
CA VAL A 190 4.30 -3.17 5.87
C VAL A 190 2.99 -3.07 5.09
N ILE A 191 2.29 -4.19 4.93
CA ILE A 191 1.00 -4.23 4.23
C ILE A 191 -0.05 -3.41 4.98
N ALA A 192 -0.16 -3.59 6.31
CA ALA A 192 -1.09 -2.83 7.13
C ALA A 192 -0.84 -1.32 7.05
N LYS A 193 0.43 -0.88 7.00
CA LYS A 193 0.79 0.54 6.85
C LYS A 193 0.53 1.06 5.44
N ILE A 194 0.77 0.27 4.39
CA ILE A 194 0.42 0.65 3.02
C ILE A 194 -1.10 0.80 2.88
N GLN A 195 -1.89 -0.12 3.43
CA GLN A 195 -3.35 -0.05 3.44
C GLN A 195 -3.89 1.11 4.26
N ALA A 196 -3.27 1.40 5.41
CA ALA A 196 -3.64 2.54 6.24
C ALA A 196 -3.28 3.90 5.61
N LYS A 197 -2.41 3.95 4.58
CA LYS A 197 -2.05 5.18 3.86
C LYS A 197 -3.09 5.59 2.80
N SER A 198 -4.38 5.47 3.13
CA SER A 198 -5.50 5.99 2.33
C SER A 198 -5.42 7.50 2.04
N GLU A 199 -4.57 8.24 2.76
CA GLU A 199 -4.40 9.70 2.64
C GLU A 199 -3.41 10.13 1.55
N ILE A 200 -2.58 9.23 1.02
CA ILE A 200 -1.75 9.58 -0.13
C ILE A 200 -2.69 9.67 -1.32
N ASN A 201 -2.85 10.89 -1.81
CA ASN A 201 -3.58 11.18 -3.02
C ASN A 201 -2.59 11.86 -3.96
N ASN A 202 -2.32 11.26 -5.11
CA ASN A 202 -1.43 11.85 -6.11
C ASN A 202 -1.82 11.47 -7.53
N VAL A 203 -1.59 12.41 -8.43
CA VAL A 203 -1.80 12.24 -9.87
C VAL A 203 -0.49 12.57 -10.59
N VAL A 204 -0.07 11.68 -11.49
CA VAL A 204 1.06 11.87 -12.40
C VAL A 204 0.55 11.73 -13.82
N GLY A 205 0.85 12.72 -14.66
CA GLY A 205 0.27 12.80 -16.00
C GLY A 205 -1.24 12.97 -15.92
N CYS A 206 -1.97 12.22 -16.75
CA CYS A 206 -3.44 12.27 -16.82
C CYS A 206 -3.99 13.69 -17.10
N GLU A 207 -3.20 14.57 -17.71
CA GLU A 207 -3.72 15.84 -18.19
C GLU A 207 -4.70 15.57 -19.34
N THR A 208 -5.69 16.44 -19.44
CA THR A 208 -6.76 16.31 -20.42
C THR A 208 -6.51 17.23 -21.60
N VAL A 209 -6.92 16.76 -22.78
CA VAL A 209 -6.80 17.46 -24.04
C VAL A 209 -8.20 17.57 -24.62
N TYR A 210 -8.62 18.79 -24.96
CA TYR A 210 -9.84 18.99 -25.73
C TYR A 210 -9.72 18.31 -27.10
N VAL A 211 -10.71 17.50 -27.48
CA VAL A 211 -10.72 16.79 -28.78
C VAL A 211 -11.86 17.30 -29.66
N SER A 212 -13.06 17.41 -29.13
CA SER A 212 -14.24 17.86 -29.87
C SER A 212 -15.26 18.51 -28.94
N SER A 213 -16.39 18.96 -29.51
CA SER A 213 -17.50 19.53 -28.75
C SER A 213 -18.05 18.61 -27.65
N THR A 214 -17.84 17.31 -27.73
CA THR A 214 -18.35 16.37 -26.72
C THR A 214 -17.28 15.42 -26.17
N SER A 215 -16.05 15.49 -26.64
CA SER A 215 -15.00 14.55 -26.22
C SER A 215 -13.72 15.22 -25.75
N ILE A 216 -13.09 14.59 -24.77
CA ILE A 216 -11.72 14.89 -24.32
C ILE A 216 -10.88 13.62 -24.44
N GLN A 217 -9.57 13.80 -24.53
CA GLN A 217 -8.60 12.74 -24.34
C GLN A 217 -7.91 12.94 -23.00
N ILE A 218 -7.74 11.87 -22.24
CA ILE A 218 -6.96 11.86 -21.00
C ILE A 218 -5.65 11.15 -21.29
N LYS A 219 -4.51 11.82 -21.05
CA LYS A 219 -3.17 11.27 -21.30
C LYS A 219 -2.87 10.07 -20.40
N THR A 220 -1.83 9.33 -20.74
CA THR A 220 -1.26 8.28 -19.88
C THR A 220 -0.83 8.82 -18.54
N GLY A 221 -0.77 7.95 -17.53
CA GLY A 221 -0.29 8.32 -16.22
C GLY A 221 -0.75 7.39 -15.11
N ASN A 222 -0.60 7.87 -13.88
CA ASN A 222 -0.86 7.10 -12.68
C ASN A 222 -1.70 7.93 -11.72
N VAL A 223 -2.69 7.27 -11.15
CA VAL A 223 -3.60 7.86 -10.18
C VAL A 223 -3.55 7.00 -8.94
N PHE A 224 -3.24 7.61 -7.80
CA PHE A 224 -3.29 6.97 -6.51
C PHE A 224 -4.22 7.78 -5.61
N PHE A 225 -5.36 7.21 -5.24
CA PHE A 225 -6.30 7.79 -4.28
C PHE A 225 -6.85 6.71 -3.37
N ASN A 226 -7.08 7.02 -2.10
CA ASN A 226 -7.77 6.11 -1.17
C ASN A 226 -7.15 4.69 -1.15
N ALA A 227 -5.81 4.62 -1.16
CA ALA A 227 -5.01 3.39 -1.27
C ALA A 227 -5.17 2.59 -2.58
N LYS A 228 -5.82 3.16 -3.61
CA LYS A 228 -6.04 2.54 -4.91
C LYS A 228 -5.07 3.10 -5.93
N ASN A 229 -4.16 2.26 -6.43
CA ASN A 229 -3.34 2.57 -7.59
C ASN A 229 -4.09 2.20 -8.87
N VAL A 230 -4.13 3.12 -9.83
CA VAL A 230 -4.69 2.93 -11.17
C VAL A 230 -3.67 3.42 -12.20
N VAL A 231 -3.30 2.53 -13.12
CA VAL A 231 -2.31 2.81 -14.17
C VAL A 231 -3.01 2.95 -15.52
N TYR A 232 -2.75 4.06 -16.20
CA TYR A 232 -3.28 4.37 -17.53
C TYR A 232 -2.15 4.24 -18.56
N ALA A 233 -1.99 3.03 -19.10
CA ALA A 233 -0.93 2.70 -20.06
C ALA A 233 -1.14 3.30 -21.45
N SER A 234 -2.36 3.72 -21.78
CA SER A 234 -2.70 4.41 -23.03
C SER A 234 -3.58 5.62 -22.76
N ALA A 235 -3.51 6.61 -23.65
CA ALA A 235 -4.44 7.73 -23.60
C ALA A 235 -5.83 7.27 -24.05
N LEU A 236 -6.87 7.69 -23.32
CA LEU A 236 -8.26 7.33 -23.61
C LEU A 236 -9.03 8.58 -24.02
N THR A 237 -9.61 8.55 -25.22
CA THR A 237 -10.60 9.54 -25.66
C THR A 237 -11.98 9.11 -25.15
N LYS A 238 -12.68 9.99 -24.43
CA LYS A 238 -13.99 9.71 -23.84
C LYS A 238 -15.01 10.78 -24.23
N SER A 239 -16.28 10.39 -24.37
CA SER A 239 -17.35 11.26 -24.88
C SER A 239 -18.47 11.51 -23.88
N LEU A 240 -18.79 12.79 -23.63
CA LEU A 240 -19.90 13.22 -22.76
C LEU A 240 -21.26 12.96 -23.42
N SER A 241 -21.29 12.48 -24.67
CA SER A 241 -22.53 12.15 -25.36
C SER A 241 -23.18 10.83 -24.92
N GLY A 242 -22.56 10.08 -24.01
CA GLY A 242 -23.08 8.79 -23.55
C GLY A 242 -22.66 8.43 -22.13
N THR A 243 -23.42 7.51 -21.53
CA THR A 243 -23.10 6.90 -20.24
C THR A 243 -21.84 6.05 -20.32
N PHE A 244 -21.25 5.78 -19.16
CA PHE A 244 -20.01 5.05 -19.02
C PHE A 244 -19.99 3.76 -19.87
N THR A 245 -18.99 3.67 -20.74
CA THR A 245 -18.63 2.48 -21.50
C THR A 245 -17.13 2.34 -21.42
N ALA A 246 -16.64 1.17 -21.01
CA ALA A 246 -15.22 0.97 -20.78
C ALA A 246 -14.40 1.07 -22.09
N GLY A 247 -13.17 1.56 -21.99
CA GLY A 247 -12.20 1.66 -23.08
C GLY A 247 -12.24 2.96 -23.88
N ASN A 248 -11.41 3.00 -24.93
CA ASN A 248 -11.25 4.17 -25.80
C ASN A 248 -12.51 4.44 -26.63
N ASN A 249 -12.81 5.71 -26.88
CA ASN A 249 -14.01 6.22 -27.56
C ASN A 249 -15.34 5.89 -26.86
N GLY A 250 -15.30 5.40 -25.63
CA GLY A 250 -16.49 5.13 -24.83
C GLY A 250 -17.14 6.39 -24.28
N GLY A 251 -18.45 6.30 -23.98
CA GLY A 251 -19.11 7.26 -23.12
C GLY A 251 -18.51 7.23 -21.71
N PHE A 252 -18.68 8.31 -20.96
CA PHE A 252 -18.15 8.40 -19.60
C PHE A 252 -19.03 9.13 -18.62
N LEU A 253 -20.27 9.48 -18.96
CA LEU A 253 -21.20 9.99 -17.95
C LEU A 253 -21.52 8.89 -16.92
N ASP A 254 -21.45 9.24 -15.63
CA ASP A 254 -21.89 8.35 -14.55
C ASP A 254 -23.40 8.07 -14.66
N THR A 255 -24.17 9.07 -15.09
CA THR A 255 -25.60 8.98 -15.33
C THR A 255 -26.11 10.01 -16.35
N GLY A 256 -27.31 9.78 -16.87
CA GLY A 256 -28.05 10.75 -17.67
C GLY A 256 -27.38 11.13 -19.00
N VAL A 257 -27.56 12.39 -19.39
CA VAL A 257 -27.07 12.98 -20.64
C VAL A 257 -26.31 14.28 -20.37
N MET A 258 -25.50 14.72 -21.33
CA MET A 258 -24.78 15.99 -21.25
C MET A 258 -25.73 17.17 -21.02
N GLN A 259 -25.41 18.01 -20.05
CA GLN A 259 -26.18 19.20 -19.70
C GLN A 259 -25.41 20.48 -20.01
N ALA A 260 -26.14 21.53 -20.36
CA ALA A 260 -25.61 22.85 -20.66
C ALA A 260 -25.17 23.57 -19.38
N SER A 261 -24.13 24.39 -19.50
CA SER A 261 -23.67 25.29 -18.42
C SER A 261 -23.37 24.56 -17.10
N LYS A 262 -22.74 23.38 -17.17
CA LYS A 262 -22.40 22.54 -16.02
C LYS A 262 -20.91 22.36 -15.83
N THR A 263 -20.55 22.05 -14.59
CA THR A 263 -19.24 21.56 -14.20
C THR A 263 -19.30 20.05 -14.10
N TYR A 264 -18.54 19.36 -14.96
CA TYR A 264 -18.31 17.93 -14.87
C TYR A 264 -16.95 17.68 -14.23
N PHE A 265 -16.94 16.87 -13.19
CA PHE A 265 -15.73 16.38 -12.54
C PHE A 265 -15.36 15.04 -13.14
N VAL A 266 -14.11 14.90 -13.55
CA VAL A 266 -13.56 13.66 -14.09
C VAL A 266 -12.91 12.89 -12.96
N HIS A 267 -13.35 11.65 -12.77
CA HIS A 267 -12.87 10.72 -11.77
C HIS A 267 -12.20 9.52 -12.44
N SER A 268 -11.13 9.05 -11.81
CA SER A 268 -10.48 7.78 -12.13
C SER A 268 -11.37 6.64 -11.62
N VAL A 269 -11.59 5.62 -12.44
CA VAL A 269 -12.24 4.36 -12.03
C VAL A 269 -11.32 3.16 -12.28
N ARG A 270 -11.47 2.13 -11.45
CA ARG A 270 -10.68 0.90 -11.51
C ARG A 270 -11.61 -0.30 -11.64
N ASN A 271 -11.27 -1.22 -12.53
CA ASN A 271 -11.98 -2.48 -12.65
C ASN A 271 -11.63 -3.40 -11.46
N LEU A 272 -12.65 -3.95 -10.81
CA LEU A 272 -12.49 -4.75 -9.58
C LEU A 272 -11.79 -6.09 -9.82
N THR A 273 -11.89 -6.65 -11.03
CA THR A 273 -11.32 -7.96 -11.36
C THR A 273 -9.92 -7.85 -11.96
N THR A 274 -9.72 -6.89 -12.86
CA THR A 274 -8.50 -6.80 -13.68
C THR A 274 -7.55 -5.69 -13.22
N GLY A 275 -8.02 -4.75 -12.40
CA GLY A 275 -7.25 -3.56 -12.01
C GLY A 275 -7.09 -2.52 -13.14
N ALA A 276 -7.71 -2.73 -14.31
CA ALA A 276 -7.65 -1.78 -15.42
C ALA A 276 -8.28 -0.42 -15.07
N GLY A 277 -7.69 0.67 -15.55
CA GLY A 277 -8.17 2.03 -15.34
C GLY A 277 -9.09 2.55 -16.45
N ASP A 278 -10.09 3.35 -16.08
CA ASP A 278 -10.91 4.14 -17.01
C ASP A 278 -11.39 5.44 -16.33
N TRP A 279 -12.18 6.25 -17.01
CA TRP A 279 -12.63 7.56 -16.56
C TRP A 279 -14.14 7.64 -16.51
N VAL A 280 -14.65 8.35 -15.51
CA VAL A 280 -16.07 8.71 -15.41
C VAL A 280 -16.20 10.22 -15.13
N ALA A 281 -17.10 10.88 -15.85
CA ALA A 281 -17.51 12.25 -15.64
C ALA A 281 -18.82 12.28 -14.83
N SER A 282 -18.85 13.12 -13.80
CA SER A 282 -20.01 13.31 -12.92
C SER A 282 -20.23 14.77 -12.61
N LEU A 283 -21.45 15.14 -12.24
CA LEU A 283 -21.74 16.45 -11.65
C LEU A 283 -21.27 16.55 -10.19
N GLN A 284 -20.77 15.46 -9.60
CA GLN A 284 -20.31 15.39 -8.22
C GLN A 284 -18.80 15.59 -8.10
N SER A 285 -18.37 16.53 -7.26
CA SER A 285 -16.94 16.78 -6.99
C SER A 285 -16.32 15.72 -6.08
N SER A 286 -17.12 15.10 -5.22
CA SER A 286 -16.71 14.02 -4.33
C SER A 286 -16.89 12.66 -5.00
N SER A 287 -15.84 11.83 -5.02
CA SER A 287 -15.87 10.48 -5.58
C SER A 287 -16.89 9.57 -4.87
N ALA A 288 -17.19 9.82 -3.60
CA ALA A 288 -18.17 9.06 -2.82
C ALA A 288 -19.62 9.30 -3.26
N LEU A 289 -19.89 10.38 -4.01
CA LEU A 289 -21.22 10.75 -4.48
C LEU A 289 -21.45 10.43 -5.96
N VAL A 290 -20.42 9.98 -6.68
CA VAL A 290 -20.53 9.59 -8.10
C VAL A 290 -21.51 8.42 -8.24
N SER A 291 -22.43 8.50 -9.19
CA SER A 291 -23.40 7.43 -9.42
C SER A 291 -22.70 6.17 -9.92
N THR A 292 -22.96 5.03 -9.28
CA THR A 292 -22.39 3.74 -9.66
C THR A 292 -23.31 2.92 -10.55
N THR A 293 -24.48 3.44 -10.93
CA THR A 293 -25.49 2.72 -11.73
C THR A 293 -24.93 2.18 -13.04
N ASN A 294 -24.09 2.94 -13.73
CA ASN A 294 -23.45 2.54 -14.98
C ASN A 294 -22.00 2.03 -14.79
N LEU A 295 -21.56 1.80 -13.56
CA LEU A 295 -20.19 1.41 -13.20
C LEU A 295 -20.11 -0.03 -12.65
N ALA A 296 -20.98 -0.94 -13.10
CA ALA A 296 -20.98 -2.32 -12.61
C ALA A 296 -19.63 -3.02 -12.84
N GLY A 297 -19.01 -3.54 -11.76
CA GLY A 297 -17.67 -4.15 -11.81
C GLY A 297 -16.50 -3.15 -11.74
N TRP A 298 -16.79 -1.88 -11.50
CA TRP A 298 -15.81 -0.80 -11.36
C TRP A 298 -15.99 -0.08 -10.02
N GLU A 299 -14.91 0.49 -9.53
CA GLU A 299 -14.90 1.37 -8.37
C GLU A 299 -14.32 2.74 -8.70
N VAL A 300 -14.80 3.78 -8.04
CA VAL A 300 -14.28 5.14 -8.19
C VAL A 300 -13.07 5.33 -7.27
N ALA A 301 -11.94 5.77 -7.83
CA ALA A 301 -10.71 6.02 -7.07
C ALA A 301 -10.70 7.45 -6.51
N GLY A 302 -10.83 8.46 -7.37
CA GLY A 302 -10.77 9.86 -6.98
C GLY A 302 -10.85 10.83 -8.16
N ARG A 303 -11.11 12.10 -7.88
CA ARG A 303 -11.22 13.16 -8.88
C ARG A 303 -9.84 13.55 -9.40
N VAL A 304 -9.71 13.55 -10.72
CA VAL A 304 -8.49 13.95 -11.42
C VAL A 304 -8.66 15.25 -12.19
N ASN A 305 -9.86 15.64 -12.61
CA ASN A 305 -10.02 16.81 -13.48
C ASN A 305 -11.39 17.47 -13.41
N VAL A 306 -11.51 18.60 -14.12
CA VAL A 306 -12.75 19.35 -14.32
C VAL A 306 -12.92 19.68 -15.81
N MET A 307 -14.16 19.60 -16.28
CA MET A 307 -14.59 20.07 -17.59
C MET A 307 -15.80 20.99 -17.42
N LEU A 308 -15.88 22.04 -18.24
CA LEU A 308 -17.00 22.96 -18.25
C LEU A 308 -17.76 22.84 -19.57
N THR A 309 -19.09 22.81 -19.50
CA THR A 309 -19.96 22.87 -20.68
C THR A 309 -20.52 24.27 -20.88
N THR A 310 -20.76 24.64 -22.13
CA THR A 310 -21.37 25.93 -22.50
C THR A 310 -22.89 25.81 -22.54
N SER A 311 -23.58 26.93 -22.79
CA SER A 311 -25.04 26.96 -22.99
C SER A 311 -25.51 26.12 -24.20
N GLY A 312 -24.62 25.86 -25.18
CA GLY A 312 -24.91 25.10 -26.38
C GLY A 312 -24.70 23.58 -26.26
N ASN A 313 -24.56 23.03 -25.05
CA ASN A 313 -24.21 21.62 -24.82
C ASN A 313 -22.89 21.20 -25.51
N VAL A 314 -21.88 22.07 -25.45
CA VAL A 314 -20.52 21.72 -25.92
C VAL A 314 -19.51 21.92 -24.81
N ILE A 315 -18.48 21.08 -24.78
CA ILE A 315 -17.31 21.25 -23.91
C ILE A 315 -16.63 22.57 -24.30
N ARG A 316 -16.40 23.41 -23.31
CA ARG A 316 -15.65 24.66 -23.46
C ARG A 316 -14.23 24.32 -23.86
N GLN A 317 -13.71 24.92 -24.93
CA GLN A 317 -12.34 24.70 -25.38
C GLN A 317 -11.32 25.21 -24.36
N TYR A 318 -10.28 24.41 -24.14
CA TYR A 318 -9.24 24.70 -23.16
C TYR A 318 -7.92 24.03 -23.51
N VAL A 319 -6.86 24.52 -22.87
CA VAL A 319 -5.56 23.85 -22.75
C VAL A 319 -5.33 23.61 -21.27
N GLN A 320 -4.87 22.40 -20.93
CA GLN A 320 -4.46 22.08 -19.57
C GLN A 320 -2.95 21.86 -19.48
N GLU A 321 -2.33 22.53 -18.52
CA GLU A 321 -0.92 22.41 -18.17
C GLU A 321 -0.85 22.17 -16.65
N GLY A 322 -0.63 20.91 -16.25
CA GLY A 322 -0.69 20.53 -14.84
C GLY A 322 -2.07 20.83 -14.23
N ASN A 323 -2.11 21.71 -13.24
CA ASN A 323 -3.34 22.15 -12.58
C ASN A 323 -3.97 23.40 -13.24
N GLU A 324 -3.24 24.08 -14.13
CA GLU A 324 -3.77 25.23 -14.86
C GLU A 324 -4.72 24.77 -15.98
N TYR A 325 -5.93 25.30 -15.95
CA TYR A 325 -6.94 25.19 -16.98
C TYR A 325 -7.07 26.56 -17.65
N ARG A 326 -6.61 26.69 -18.90
CA ARG A 326 -6.66 27.93 -19.66
C ARG A 326 -7.72 27.83 -20.75
N ILE A 327 -8.66 28.77 -20.78
CA ILE A 327 -9.72 28.81 -21.79
C ILE A 327 -9.12 29.27 -23.11
N VAL A 328 -9.48 28.59 -24.20
CA VAL A 328 -9.03 28.92 -25.55
C VAL A 328 -10.24 29.28 -26.41
N GLY A 329 -10.04 30.23 -27.34
CA GLY A 329 -11.10 30.79 -28.18
C GLY A 329 -11.53 32.18 -27.71
N THR A 330 -12.72 32.61 -28.11
CA THR A 330 -13.27 33.91 -27.72
C THR A 330 -13.54 33.95 -26.22
N LEU A 331 -12.92 34.92 -25.53
CA LEU A 331 -13.16 35.15 -24.10
C LEU A 331 -14.64 35.47 -23.85
N VAL A 332 -15.23 34.78 -22.89
CA VAL A 332 -16.61 35.02 -22.48
C VAL A 332 -16.63 36.16 -21.48
N THR A 333 -17.46 37.16 -21.77
CA THR A 333 -17.82 38.19 -20.80
C THR A 333 -18.82 37.60 -19.81
N GLU A 334 -18.38 37.42 -18.57
CA GLU A 334 -19.16 36.82 -17.49
C GLU A 334 -20.19 37.81 -16.93
N VAL A 335 -19.75 39.06 -16.78
CA VAL A 335 -20.55 40.18 -16.27
C VAL A 335 -20.18 41.42 -17.04
N SER A 336 -21.17 42.24 -17.40
CA SER A 336 -20.96 43.56 -17.98
C SER A 336 -22.05 44.54 -17.56
N GLY A 337 -21.69 45.79 -17.29
CA GLY A 337 -22.66 46.85 -17.01
C GLY A 337 -22.00 48.21 -16.76
N ALA A 338 -22.84 49.24 -16.59
CA ALA A 338 -22.42 50.61 -16.28
C ALA A 338 -22.04 50.83 -14.80
N GLY A 339 -21.83 49.74 -14.05
CA GLY A 339 -21.69 49.75 -12.60
C GLY A 339 -22.64 48.75 -11.94
N TRP A 340 -22.23 48.18 -10.80
CA TRP A 340 -23.08 47.29 -10.00
C TRP A 340 -22.65 47.31 -8.53
N ALA A 341 -23.65 47.19 -7.65
CA ALA A 341 -23.43 47.02 -6.22
C ALA A 341 -22.71 45.68 -5.93
N PRO A 342 -22.03 45.54 -4.77
CA PRO A 342 -21.37 44.29 -4.41
C PRO A 342 -22.32 43.10 -4.49
N ALA A 343 -22.04 42.17 -5.40
CA ALA A 343 -22.89 41.01 -5.66
C ALA A 343 -22.07 39.74 -5.86
N ASP A 344 -22.67 38.61 -5.48
CA ASP A 344 -22.10 37.29 -5.69
C ASP A 344 -22.45 36.80 -7.10
N PHE A 345 -21.45 36.32 -7.83
CA PHE A 345 -21.57 35.83 -9.19
C PHE A 345 -21.03 34.41 -9.31
N GLN A 346 -21.80 33.55 -9.98
CA GLN A 346 -21.33 32.27 -10.48
C GLN A 346 -20.92 32.44 -11.94
N PHE A 347 -19.62 32.55 -12.18
CA PHE A 347 -19.08 32.63 -13.53
C PHE A 347 -19.18 31.26 -14.23
N ILE A 348 -19.61 31.24 -15.49
CA ILE A 348 -19.79 30.02 -16.29
C ILE A 348 -18.46 29.41 -16.73
N CYS A 349 -17.40 30.21 -16.73
CA CYS A 349 -16.03 29.76 -16.99
C CYS A 349 -15.27 29.31 -15.74
N LEU A 350 -15.92 29.28 -14.58
CA LEU A 350 -15.34 28.75 -13.34
C LEU A 350 -16.11 27.52 -12.84
N PRO A 351 -15.43 26.54 -12.24
CA PRO A 351 -16.08 25.37 -11.67
C PRO A 351 -17.05 25.73 -10.54
N VAL A 352 -18.25 25.14 -10.58
CA VAL A 352 -19.23 25.17 -9.49
C VAL A 352 -18.91 24.05 -8.51
N GLY A 353 -19.00 24.30 -7.21
CA GLY A 353 -18.92 23.27 -6.16
C GLY A 353 -17.51 22.91 -5.71
N ILE A 354 -16.49 23.63 -6.18
CA ILE A 354 -15.12 23.57 -5.67
C ILE A 354 -14.49 24.97 -5.61
N SER A 355 -13.49 25.13 -4.76
CA SER A 355 -12.64 26.32 -4.73
C SER A 355 -11.50 26.17 -5.73
N THR A 356 -11.25 27.20 -6.53
CA THR A 356 -10.15 27.29 -7.51
C THR A 356 -9.51 28.66 -7.43
N GLU A 357 -8.31 28.81 -7.99
CA GLU A 357 -7.74 30.14 -8.24
C GLU A 357 -8.17 30.58 -9.64
N ALA A 358 -9.17 31.47 -9.71
CA ALA A 358 -9.66 32.04 -10.95
C ALA A 358 -8.65 33.03 -11.53
N ASN A 359 -8.36 32.93 -12.83
CA ASN A 359 -7.59 33.92 -13.57
C ASN A 359 -8.55 34.85 -14.30
N LEU A 360 -8.72 36.05 -13.76
CA LEU A 360 -9.69 37.03 -14.24
C LEU A 360 -9.00 38.06 -15.12
N ASN A 361 -9.70 38.51 -16.17
CA ASN A 361 -9.35 39.68 -16.94
C ASN A 361 -10.42 40.75 -16.67
N LEU A 362 -10.03 41.77 -15.91
CA LEU A 362 -10.88 42.93 -15.63
C LEU A 362 -10.75 43.88 -16.81
N VAL A 363 -11.88 44.20 -17.44
CA VAL A 363 -11.92 45.04 -18.63
C VAL A 363 -12.77 46.25 -18.34
N ASN A 364 -12.27 47.41 -18.76
CA ASN A 364 -13.01 48.64 -18.67
C ASN A 364 -13.03 49.36 -20.02
N GLY A 365 -14.22 49.51 -20.61
CA GLY A 365 -14.45 50.35 -21.78
C GLY A 365 -15.01 51.70 -21.33
N GLN A 366 -14.17 52.72 -21.26
CA GLN A 366 -14.55 54.04 -20.75
C GLN A 366 -14.79 55.05 -21.86
N ALA A 367 -15.79 55.91 -21.67
CA ALA A 367 -15.90 57.15 -22.44
C ALA A 367 -14.82 58.15 -21.99
N GLY A 368 -14.59 59.20 -22.79
CA GLY A 368 -13.71 60.30 -22.36
C GLY A 368 -14.22 60.97 -21.09
N ASN A 369 -13.30 61.54 -20.29
CA ASN A 369 -13.58 62.20 -19.01
C ASN A 369 -14.34 61.35 -17.99
N SER A 370 -13.96 60.09 -17.83
CA SER A 370 -14.64 59.14 -16.92
C SER A 370 -13.66 58.52 -15.91
N SER A 371 -14.17 58.15 -14.73
CA SER A 371 -13.37 57.60 -13.62
C SER A 371 -14.18 56.59 -12.81
N GLY A 372 -13.55 55.48 -12.43
CA GLY A 372 -14.20 54.43 -11.66
C GLY A 372 -13.27 53.25 -11.34
N ALA A 373 -13.83 52.24 -10.68
CA ALA A 373 -13.10 51.04 -10.28
C ALA A 373 -13.95 49.76 -10.42
N LEU A 374 -13.32 48.70 -10.91
CA LEU A 374 -13.84 47.34 -10.92
C LEU A 374 -13.05 46.50 -9.91
N VAL A 375 -13.77 45.83 -9.01
CA VAL A 375 -13.19 45.20 -7.83
C VAL A 375 -13.74 43.78 -7.68
N VAL A 376 -12.86 42.82 -7.34
CA VAL A 376 -13.25 41.43 -7.04
C VAL A 376 -12.68 41.02 -5.68
N TYR A 377 -13.48 40.27 -4.93
CA TYR A 377 -13.19 39.83 -3.56
C TYR A 377 -13.15 38.30 -3.49
N THR A 378 -12.21 37.76 -2.69
CA THR A 378 -12.13 36.33 -2.33
C THR A 378 -13.24 35.89 -1.38
N ASP A 379 -13.77 36.81 -0.57
CA ASP A 379 -14.76 36.51 0.46
C ASP A 379 -15.82 37.62 0.59
N THR A 380 -16.46 37.70 1.74
CA THR A 380 -17.55 38.64 2.00
C THR A 380 -17.11 39.97 2.62
N VAL A 381 -15.82 40.20 2.97
CA VAL A 381 -15.44 41.32 3.87
C VAL A 381 -14.15 42.08 3.47
N SER A 382 -14.36 43.35 3.09
CA SER A 382 -13.51 44.54 3.27
C SER A 382 -12.14 44.70 2.60
N GLN A 383 -11.46 43.68 2.08
CA GLN A 383 -10.26 43.88 1.23
C GLN A 383 -10.42 43.23 -0.15
N PHE A 384 -10.15 44.01 -1.19
CA PHE A 384 -10.19 43.52 -2.55
C PHE A 384 -8.99 42.64 -2.86
N SER A 385 -9.23 41.56 -3.60
CA SER A 385 -8.16 40.63 -4.01
C SER A 385 -7.53 41.07 -5.32
N THR A 386 -8.32 41.70 -6.18
CA THR A 386 -7.86 42.36 -7.41
C THR A 386 -8.76 43.54 -7.72
N GLN A 387 -8.17 44.59 -8.30
CA GLN A 387 -8.85 45.82 -8.64
C GLN A 387 -8.26 46.44 -9.92
N LEU A 388 -9.13 46.98 -10.76
CA LEU A 388 -8.79 47.87 -11.86
C LEU A 388 -9.39 49.24 -11.58
N SER A 389 -8.54 50.22 -11.25
CA SER A 389 -8.92 51.63 -11.16
C SER A 389 -8.53 52.34 -12.46
N VAL A 390 -9.44 53.14 -13.00
CA VAL A 390 -9.15 53.96 -14.18
C VAL A 390 -9.55 55.41 -13.97
N ASN A 391 -8.80 56.30 -14.59
CA ASN A 391 -9.16 57.69 -14.75
C ASN A 391 -8.77 58.09 -16.18
N VAL A 392 -9.76 58.43 -16.98
CA VAL A 392 -9.65 58.43 -18.44
C VAL A 392 -10.02 59.79 -18.98
N VAL A 393 -9.08 60.46 -19.65
CA VAL A 393 -9.30 61.77 -20.29
C VAL A 393 -9.91 61.61 -21.69
N SER A 394 -9.44 60.63 -22.48
CA SER A 394 -10.00 60.28 -23.80
C SER A 394 -10.41 58.81 -23.87
N ALA A 395 -11.45 58.51 -24.65
CA ALA A 395 -12.04 57.17 -24.72
C ALA A 395 -10.99 56.11 -25.11
N HIS A 396 -10.82 55.11 -24.25
CA HIS A 396 -9.98 53.94 -24.49
C HIS A 396 -10.46 52.76 -23.64
N GLU A 397 -9.96 51.57 -23.98
CA GLU A 397 -10.18 50.37 -23.20
C GLU A 397 -8.94 50.06 -22.34
N SER A 398 -9.13 49.80 -21.05
CA SER A 398 -8.08 49.35 -20.14
C SER A 398 -8.34 47.91 -19.70
N ARG A 399 -7.28 47.12 -19.56
CA ARG A 399 -7.35 45.73 -19.10
C ARG A 399 -6.27 45.42 -18.08
N ILE A 400 -6.61 44.62 -17.08
CA ILE A 400 -5.63 44.01 -16.16
C ILE A 400 -6.05 42.59 -15.85
N ALA A 401 -5.09 41.68 -15.79
CA ALA A 401 -5.30 40.32 -15.33
C ALA A 401 -4.99 40.19 -13.84
N GLY A 402 -5.78 39.41 -13.12
CA GLY A 402 -5.62 39.18 -11.69
C GLY A 402 -6.09 37.80 -11.29
N LYS A 403 -5.39 37.17 -10.36
CA LYS A 403 -5.76 35.87 -9.80
C LYS A 403 -6.53 36.04 -8.50
N VAL A 404 -7.64 35.33 -8.36
CA VAL A 404 -8.52 35.41 -7.19
C VAL A 404 -9.00 34.02 -6.81
N ARG A 405 -8.91 33.66 -5.53
CA ARG A 405 -9.47 32.40 -5.03
C ARG A 405 -11.00 32.49 -4.97
N THR A 406 -11.69 31.51 -5.57
CA THR A 406 -13.15 31.37 -5.43
C THR A 406 -13.51 30.78 -4.08
N ARG A 407 -14.73 31.00 -3.61
CA ARG A 407 -15.24 30.31 -2.40
C ARG A 407 -15.32 28.80 -2.63
N SER A 408 -15.54 28.02 -1.57
CA SER A 408 -15.75 26.57 -1.67
C SER A 408 -16.86 26.15 -2.64
N THR A 409 -17.80 27.04 -2.92
CA THR A 409 -18.90 26.86 -3.87
C THR A 409 -18.57 27.22 -5.32
N GLY A 410 -17.40 27.82 -5.59
CA GLY A 410 -17.03 28.33 -6.93
C GLY A 410 -17.42 29.78 -7.20
N ILE A 411 -18.09 30.44 -6.25
CA ILE A 411 -18.61 31.81 -6.37
C ILE A 411 -17.54 32.85 -6.07
N LEU A 412 -17.60 33.99 -6.77
CA LEU A 412 -16.84 35.21 -6.49
C LEU A 412 -17.78 36.37 -6.19
N LYS A 413 -17.32 37.34 -5.39
CA LYS A 413 -18.02 38.62 -5.22
C LYS A 413 -17.34 39.69 -6.07
N SER A 414 -18.11 40.52 -6.76
CA SER A 414 -17.57 41.66 -7.48
C SER A 414 -18.42 42.93 -7.32
N GLN A 415 -17.79 44.07 -7.54
CA GLN A 415 -18.41 45.39 -7.56
C GLN A 415 -17.80 46.22 -8.69
N ALA A 416 -18.61 47.04 -9.35
CA ALA A 416 -18.12 48.10 -10.22
C ALA A 416 -18.72 49.43 -9.80
N THR A 417 -17.87 50.41 -9.54
CA THR A 417 -18.25 51.75 -9.10
C THR A 417 -17.82 52.76 -10.14
N GLU A 418 -18.76 53.56 -10.61
CA GLU A 418 -18.51 54.75 -11.42
C GLU A 418 -18.52 55.98 -10.51
N THR A 419 -17.46 56.78 -10.59
CA THR A 419 -17.31 58.00 -9.77
C THR A 419 -17.53 59.26 -10.62
N VAL A 420 -17.18 59.22 -11.91
CA VAL A 420 -17.37 60.33 -12.86
C VAL A 420 -17.61 59.75 -14.25
N GLY A 421 -18.52 60.36 -15.03
CA GLY A 421 -18.70 60.05 -16.46
C GLY A 421 -19.66 58.89 -16.73
N SER A 422 -19.44 58.19 -17.84
CA SER A 422 -20.17 56.98 -18.25
C SER A 422 -19.20 55.94 -18.83
N GLY A 423 -19.16 54.73 -18.28
CA GLY A 423 -18.31 53.65 -18.77
C GLY A 423 -18.90 52.26 -18.58
N THR A 424 -18.36 51.27 -19.29
CA THR A 424 -18.78 49.87 -19.18
C THR A 424 -17.66 49.04 -18.54
N PHE A 425 -17.97 48.43 -17.40
CA PHE A 425 -17.09 47.49 -16.73
C PHE A 425 -17.48 46.08 -17.12
N SER A 426 -16.50 45.20 -17.31
CA SER A 426 -16.74 43.79 -17.56
C SER A 426 -15.68 42.89 -16.96
N ILE A 427 -16.09 41.70 -16.56
CA ILE A 427 -15.20 40.64 -16.08
C ILE A 427 -15.21 39.52 -17.10
N GLN A 428 -14.02 39.09 -17.49
CA GLN A 428 -13.80 37.88 -18.28
C GLN A 428 -12.96 36.89 -17.47
N VAL A 429 -13.09 35.60 -17.76
CA VAL A 429 -12.28 34.55 -17.14
C VAL A 429 -11.34 33.98 -18.20
N LEU A 430 -10.04 34.05 -17.93
CA LEU A 430 -9.00 33.48 -18.77
C LEU A 430 -8.81 31.98 -18.50
N GLY A 431 -9.18 31.53 -17.30
CA GLY A 431 -8.97 30.17 -16.85
C GLY A 431 -9.02 30.07 -15.33
N PHE A 432 -8.57 28.94 -14.78
CA PHE A 432 -8.43 28.72 -13.36
C PHE A 432 -7.32 27.70 -13.06
N ASN A 433 -6.79 27.72 -11.85
CA ASN A 433 -5.90 26.69 -11.33
C ASN A 433 -6.67 25.80 -10.33
N ASP A 434 -6.78 24.50 -10.63
CA ASP A 434 -7.39 23.50 -9.73
C ASP A 434 -6.32 22.88 -8.82
N TYR A 435 -5.98 23.59 -7.75
CA TYR A 435 -5.07 23.10 -6.71
C TYR A 435 -5.66 21.98 -5.85
N THR A 436 -6.95 21.67 -6.01
CA THR A 436 -7.61 20.63 -5.22
C THR A 436 -7.37 19.23 -5.78
N VAL A 437 -6.71 19.12 -6.94
CA VAL A 437 -6.15 17.87 -7.46
C VAL A 437 -4.65 17.79 -7.12
N PRO A 438 -4.19 16.73 -6.43
CA PRO A 438 -2.81 16.62 -5.98
C PRO A 438 -1.87 16.12 -7.11
N ARG A 439 -1.59 16.97 -8.10
CA ARG A 439 -0.63 16.65 -9.16
C ARG A 439 0.82 16.82 -8.70
N MET A 440 1.67 15.81 -8.92
CA MET A 440 3.09 15.90 -8.53
C MET A 440 3.91 16.87 -9.38
N ASN A 441 3.44 17.25 -10.57
CA ASN A 441 4.10 18.21 -11.46
C ASN A 441 3.33 19.54 -11.60
N GLY A 442 2.33 19.79 -10.75
CA GLY A 442 1.49 20.99 -10.83
C GLY A 442 2.05 22.13 -9.99
N ALA A 443 3.04 22.85 -10.51
CA ALA A 443 3.36 24.21 -10.06
C ALA A 443 2.39 25.20 -10.70
#